data_AF-A0A1H7PBD6-F1
#
_entry.id   AF-A0A1H7PBD6-F1
#
_cell.length_a   1.000
_cell.length_b   1.000
_cell.length_c   1.000
_cell.angle_alpha   90.00
_cell.angle_beta   90.00
_cell.angle_gamma   90.00
#
_symmetry.space_group_name_H-M   'P 1'
#
loop_
_entity.id
_entity.type
_entity.pdbx_description
1 polymer ?
#
loop_
_entity_poly.entity_id
_entity_poly.type
_entity_poly.pdbx_seq_one_letter_code
_entity_poly.pdbx_strand_id
1 'polypeptide(L)'
;MEHFFQYNDKVGSKAYHRMKTNDNVSRFRNIIESRLRDLLSDESIMQRAVIGYQNIESENDKNEANEKVIEMISCVIGYFNSYDEIEKEIVRKHSKYLRSAVSRAKLAFLNTNNIEGKLSTILRTLSTAFDEEEDRGIYDDVPDDYCKIFNMFPQSFINGESLKPISITERMNDVDEIFSEQLISDDEIKRKRAILKEKNEHRFSRKNINVFVNAILQNHSEVSASEIEMSSKRDMIRLIFICIYARDKRSEFVVIPKENVISQRGFTFHDFIIKKRVK
;
A
#
# COMPACT_ATOMS: atom_id res chain seq x y z
N MET A 1 -10.19 13.21 -19.27
CA MET A 1 -9.03 12.28 -19.34
C MET A 1 -7.78 12.97 -19.88
N GLU A 2 -7.91 13.94 -20.79
CA GLU A 2 -6.79 14.68 -21.37
C GLU A 2 -5.87 15.35 -20.33
N HIS A 3 -6.42 16.01 -19.31
CA HIS A 3 -5.63 16.59 -18.21
C HIS A 3 -4.79 15.57 -17.42
N PHE A 4 -5.22 14.30 -17.35
CA PHE A 4 -4.46 13.24 -16.69
C PHE A 4 -3.24 12.85 -17.50
N PHE A 5 -3.40 12.66 -18.81
CA PHE A 5 -2.30 12.33 -19.71
C PHE A 5 -1.29 13.49 -19.81
N GLN A 6 -1.77 14.73 -19.92
CA GLN A 6 -0.89 15.91 -19.90
C GLN A 6 -0.12 16.06 -18.59
N TYR A 7 -0.76 15.81 -17.44
CA TYR A 7 -0.07 15.82 -16.14
C TYR A 7 0.97 14.71 -16.03
N ASN A 8 0.63 13.50 -16.48
CA ASN A 8 1.54 12.36 -16.44
C ASN A 8 2.78 12.61 -17.31
N ASP A 9 2.60 13.13 -18.53
CA ASP A 9 3.71 13.41 -19.44
C ASP A 9 4.61 14.53 -18.93
N LYS A 10 4.04 15.63 -18.43
CA LYS A 10 4.83 16.81 -18.02
C LYS A 10 5.40 16.70 -16.61
N VAL A 11 4.64 16.13 -15.68
CA VAL A 11 4.96 16.18 -14.23
C VAL A 11 5.29 14.80 -13.67
N GLY A 12 4.46 13.80 -13.97
CA GLY A 12 4.59 12.45 -13.41
C GLY A 12 5.82 11.68 -13.91
N SER A 13 6.07 11.67 -15.22
CA SER A 13 7.09 10.81 -15.85
C SER A 13 8.52 11.31 -15.63
N LYS A 14 8.73 12.63 -15.61
CA LYS A 14 10.06 13.24 -15.67
C LYS A 14 10.47 13.96 -14.38
N ALA A 15 9.67 14.93 -13.93
CA ALA A 15 10.02 15.73 -12.75
C ALA A 15 9.92 14.91 -11.46
N TYR A 16 8.80 14.20 -11.26
CA TYR A 16 8.60 13.35 -10.08
C TYR A 16 9.59 12.16 -10.04
N HIS A 17 9.91 11.57 -11.19
CA HIS A 17 10.90 10.50 -11.28
C HIS A 17 12.31 10.97 -10.92
N ARG A 18 12.75 12.14 -11.40
CA ARG A 18 14.06 12.73 -11.04
C ARG A 18 14.17 13.01 -9.54
N MET A 19 13.12 13.57 -8.95
CA MET A 19 13.05 13.79 -7.50
C MET A 19 13.22 12.48 -6.70
N LYS A 20 12.69 11.36 -7.20
CA LYS A 20 12.68 10.07 -6.49
C LYS A 20 13.89 9.16 -6.80
N THR A 21 14.67 9.46 -7.83
CA THR A 21 15.82 8.63 -8.25
C THR A 21 17.16 9.20 -7.77
N ASN A 22 18.26 8.55 -8.12
CA ASN A 22 19.62 8.83 -7.61
C ASN A 22 20.18 10.23 -7.91
N ASP A 23 19.49 11.02 -8.75
CA ASP A 23 19.75 12.44 -8.99
C ASP A 23 19.05 13.36 -7.97
N ASN A 24 18.50 12.80 -6.88
CA ASN A 24 17.88 13.60 -5.83
C ASN A 24 18.92 14.52 -5.17
N VAL A 25 18.59 15.82 -5.16
CA VAL A 25 19.32 16.90 -4.49
C VAL A 25 19.66 16.56 -3.03
N SER A 26 18.80 15.79 -2.35
CA SER A 26 19.00 15.32 -0.97
C SER A 26 20.31 14.53 -0.78
N ARG A 27 20.82 13.85 -1.83
CA ARG A 27 22.10 13.10 -1.76
C ARG A 27 23.30 14.02 -1.55
N PHE A 28 23.29 15.19 -2.18
CA PHE A 28 24.41 16.14 -2.14
C PHE A 28 24.27 17.18 -1.02
N ARG A 29 23.10 17.25 -0.38
CA ARG A 29 22.77 18.22 0.68
C ARG A 29 23.87 18.37 1.73
N ASN A 30 24.24 17.27 2.39
CA ASN A 30 25.23 17.32 3.47
C ASN A 30 26.60 17.84 2.99
N ILE A 31 27.00 17.49 1.77
CA ILE A 31 28.27 17.94 1.19
C ILE A 31 28.18 19.44 0.89
N ILE A 32 27.08 19.89 0.27
CA ILE A 32 26.88 21.30 -0.08
C ILE A 32 26.80 22.15 1.18
N GLU A 33 25.99 21.75 2.17
CA GLU A 33 25.86 22.47 3.44
C GLU A 33 27.19 22.53 4.19
N SER A 34 27.96 21.43 4.23
CA SER A 34 29.30 21.44 4.83
C SER A 34 30.20 22.45 4.14
N ARG A 35 30.24 22.47 2.81
CA ARG A 35 31.08 23.42 2.05
C ARG A 35 30.66 24.87 2.24
N LEU A 36 29.36 25.15 2.33
CA LEU A 36 28.84 26.49 2.60
C LEU A 36 29.19 26.96 4.02
N ARG A 37 29.14 26.06 5.01
CA ARG A 37 29.59 26.35 6.39
C ARG A 37 31.09 26.55 6.50
N ASP A 38 31.88 25.78 5.75
CA ASP A 38 33.33 25.98 5.65
C ASP A 38 33.63 27.38 5.09
N LEU A 39 32.86 27.82 4.08
CA LEU A 39 33.01 29.14 3.46
C LEU A 39 32.71 30.28 4.44
N LEU A 40 31.71 30.12 5.32
CA LEU A 40 31.40 31.07 6.38
C LEU A 40 32.46 31.09 7.50
N SER A 41 33.16 29.97 7.72
CA SER A 41 34.11 29.82 8.84
C SER A 41 35.54 30.23 8.46
N ASP A 42 35.92 30.09 7.18
CA ASP A 42 37.24 30.46 6.69
C ASP A 42 37.27 31.93 6.25
N GLU A 43 37.92 32.77 7.06
CA GLU A 43 38.05 34.20 6.83
C GLU A 43 38.72 34.54 5.50
N SER A 44 39.68 33.73 5.04
CA SER A 44 40.39 33.95 3.77
C SER A 44 39.51 33.69 2.55
N ILE A 45 38.63 32.69 2.63
CA ILE A 45 37.67 32.36 1.57
C ILE A 45 36.55 33.40 1.57
N MET A 46 36.05 33.77 2.75
CA MET A 46 35.01 34.77 2.91
C MET A 46 35.46 36.13 2.35
N GLN A 47 36.67 36.59 2.67
CA GLN A 47 37.21 37.84 2.11
C GLN A 47 37.28 37.81 0.57
N ARG A 48 37.67 36.68 -0.03
CA ARG A 48 37.65 36.53 -1.50
C ARG A 48 36.23 36.56 -2.07
N ALA A 49 35.26 35.96 -1.38
CA ALA A 49 33.86 36.00 -1.78
C ALA A 49 33.29 37.42 -1.73
N VAL A 50 33.60 38.19 -0.69
CA VAL A 50 33.20 39.60 -0.55
C VAL A 50 33.81 40.47 -1.66
N ILE A 51 35.11 40.33 -1.94
CA ILE A 51 35.75 41.05 -3.05
C ILE A 51 35.09 40.68 -4.40
N GLY A 52 34.79 39.39 -4.60
CA GLY A 52 34.07 38.92 -5.79
C GLY A 52 32.69 39.56 -5.91
N TYR A 53 31.94 39.64 -4.81
CA TYR A 53 30.63 40.28 -4.75
C TYR A 53 30.71 41.78 -5.06
N GLN A 54 31.64 42.51 -4.42
CA GLN A 54 31.86 43.94 -4.68
C GLN A 54 32.18 44.23 -6.14
N ASN A 55 33.00 43.39 -6.78
CA ASN A 55 33.36 43.56 -8.20
C ASN A 55 32.19 43.33 -9.16
N ILE A 56 31.27 42.41 -8.82
CA ILE A 56 30.14 42.04 -9.68
C ILE A 56 28.98 43.03 -9.49
N GLU A 57 28.61 43.29 -8.24
CA GLU A 57 27.46 44.13 -7.87
C GLU A 57 27.80 45.61 -7.73
N SER A 58 29.08 45.98 -7.92
CA SER A 58 29.59 47.36 -7.76
C SER A 58 29.32 47.97 -6.38
N GLU A 59 29.30 47.13 -5.33
CA GLU A 59 29.10 47.54 -3.94
C GLU A 59 30.39 48.14 -3.35
N ASN A 60 30.32 49.38 -2.87
CA ASN A 60 31.47 50.12 -2.37
C ASN A 60 31.68 49.91 -0.86
N ASP A 61 30.62 49.61 -0.10
CA ASP A 61 30.77 49.31 1.32
C ASP A 61 31.11 47.83 1.54
N LYS A 62 32.31 47.59 2.09
CA LYS A 62 32.81 46.24 2.41
C LYS A 62 31.95 45.57 3.49
N ASN A 63 31.39 46.31 4.43
CA ASN A 63 30.56 45.74 5.48
C ASN A 63 29.21 45.28 4.93
N GLU A 64 28.59 46.10 4.08
CA GLU A 64 27.33 45.76 3.41
C GLU A 64 27.51 44.56 2.46
N ALA A 65 28.59 44.54 1.67
CA ALA A 65 28.93 43.40 0.83
C ALA A 65 29.15 42.11 1.65
N ASN A 66 29.77 42.21 2.82
CA ASN A 66 29.95 41.07 3.71
C ASN A 66 28.61 40.52 4.22
N GLU A 67 27.75 41.40 4.73
CA GLU A 67 26.42 41.02 5.21
C GLU A 67 25.60 40.35 4.09
N LYS A 68 25.66 40.86 2.86
CA LYS A 68 25.01 40.26 1.69
C LYS A 68 25.52 38.88 1.34
N VAL A 69 26.84 38.66 1.36
CA VAL A 69 27.39 37.32 1.11
C VAL A 69 26.95 36.33 2.20
N ILE A 70 26.94 36.74 3.47
CA ILE A 70 26.44 35.91 4.58
C ILE A 70 24.95 35.58 4.38
N GLU A 71 24.14 36.58 4.04
CA GLU A 71 22.71 36.43 3.76
C GLU A 71 22.48 35.42 2.63
N MET A 72 23.18 35.56 1.50
CA MET A 72 23.06 34.64 0.36
C MET A 72 23.41 33.20 0.73
N ILE A 73 24.54 32.99 1.42
CA ILE A 73 24.95 31.64 1.84
C ILE A 73 23.91 31.04 2.80
N SER A 74 23.44 31.84 3.76
CA SER A 74 22.43 31.42 4.73
C SER A 74 21.09 31.09 4.07
N CYS A 75 20.67 31.87 3.07
CA CYS A 75 19.49 31.59 2.25
C CYS A 75 19.62 30.27 1.50
N VAL A 76 20.76 30.00 0.87
CA VAL A 76 21.01 28.75 0.16
C VAL A 76 20.91 27.56 1.12
N ILE A 77 21.51 27.64 2.31
CA ILE A 77 21.36 26.62 3.36
C ILE A 77 19.89 26.46 3.76
N GLY A 78 19.15 27.56 3.93
CA GLY A 78 17.71 27.54 4.22
C GLY A 78 16.87 26.82 3.15
N TYR A 79 17.20 27.00 1.86
CA TYR A 79 16.52 26.30 0.77
C TYR A 79 16.73 24.78 0.83
N PHE A 80 17.94 24.32 1.17
CA PHE A 80 18.20 22.89 1.33
C PHE A 80 17.46 22.28 2.54
N ASN A 81 17.35 23.03 3.65
CA ASN A 81 16.60 22.59 4.84
C ASN A 81 15.09 22.52 4.60
N SER A 82 14.54 23.47 3.84
CA SER A 82 13.10 23.50 3.50
C SER A 82 12.70 22.52 2.39
N TYR A 83 13.67 21.94 1.68
CA TYR A 83 13.43 21.03 0.57
C TYR A 83 12.56 19.82 0.95
N ASP A 84 12.79 19.23 2.14
CA ASP A 84 12.08 18.02 2.56
C ASP A 84 10.57 18.25 2.74
N GLU A 85 10.18 19.41 3.27
CA GLU A 85 8.77 19.76 3.41
C GLU A 85 8.11 20.02 2.06
N ILE A 86 8.83 20.67 1.13
CA ILE A 86 8.37 20.86 -0.25
C ILE A 86 8.22 19.52 -0.96
N GLU A 87 9.19 18.62 -0.84
CA GLU A 87 9.15 17.27 -1.41
C GLU A 87 7.92 16.50 -0.88
N LYS A 88 7.71 16.51 0.44
CA LYS A 88 6.57 15.86 1.09
C LYS A 88 5.23 16.40 0.61
N GLU A 89 5.11 17.72 0.48
CA GLU A 89 3.95 18.40 -0.10
C GLU A 89 3.67 17.93 -1.53
N ILE A 90 4.71 17.86 -2.37
CA ILE A 90 4.61 17.39 -3.75
C ILE A 90 4.15 15.93 -3.79
N VAL A 91 4.76 15.04 -3.00
CA VAL A 91 4.38 13.61 -2.93
C VAL A 91 2.93 13.45 -2.50
N ARG A 92 2.48 14.22 -1.51
CA ARG A 92 1.09 14.23 -1.03
C ARG A 92 0.12 14.64 -2.13
N LYS A 93 0.40 15.76 -2.81
CA LYS A 93 -0.43 16.29 -3.91
C LYS A 93 -0.46 15.32 -5.10
N HIS A 94 0.69 14.78 -5.50
CA HIS A 94 0.80 13.80 -6.57
C HIS A 94 -0.02 12.54 -6.28
N SER A 95 0.11 11.97 -5.07
CA SER A 95 -0.65 10.79 -4.67
C SER A 95 -2.16 11.06 -4.61
N LYS A 96 -2.57 12.23 -4.12
CA LYS A 96 -3.99 12.65 -4.11
C LYS A 96 -4.53 12.76 -5.53
N TYR A 97 -3.77 13.36 -6.44
CA TYR A 97 -4.14 13.49 -7.84
C TYR A 97 -4.29 12.13 -8.52
N LEU A 98 -3.31 11.22 -8.36
CA LEU A 98 -3.38 9.88 -8.92
C LEU A 98 -4.60 9.10 -8.42
N ARG A 99 -4.85 9.12 -7.10
CA ARG A 99 -6.05 8.47 -6.53
C ARG A 99 -7.34 9.03 -7.13
N SER A 100 -7.46 10.37 -7.22
CA SER A 100 -8.62 11.03 -7.81
C SER A 100 -8.78 10.67 -9.29
N ALA A 101 -7.70 10.63 -10.07
CA ALA A 101 -7.74 10.23 -11.47
C ALA A 101 -8.16 8.77 -11.66
N VAL A 102 -7.62 7.85 -10.85
CA VAL A 102 -8.02 6.43 -10.87
C VAL A 102 -9.49 6.27 -10.49
N SER A 103 -9.97 6.97 -9.46
CA SER A 103 -11.39 6.94 -9.08
C SER A 103 -12.28 7.47 -10.20
N ARG A 104 -11.89 8.56 -10.87
CA ARG A 104 -12.62 9.08 -12.04
C ARG A 104 -12.64 8.10 -13.20
N ALA A 105 -11.52 7.43 -13.48
CA ALA A 105 -11.47 6.38 -14.50
C ALA A 105 -12.37 5.20 -14.13
N LYS A 106 -12.32 4.71 -12.88
CA LYS A 106 -13.23 3.66 -12.39
C LYS A 106 -14.69 4.06 -12.55
N LEU A 107 -15.04 5.28 -12.17
CA LEU A 107 -16.38 5.83 -12.34
C LEU A 107 -16.79 5.91 -13.82
N ALA A 108 -15.88 6.26 -14.72
CA ALA A 108 -16.12 6.21 -16.17
C ALA A 108 -16.35 4.79 -16.70
N PHE A 109 -15.71 3.77 -16.12
CA PHE A 109 -15.86 2.36 -16.54
C PHE A 109 -17.01 1.62 -15.86
N LEU A 110 -17.64 2.19 -14.81
CA LEU A 110 -18.82 1.64 -14.16
C LEU A 110 -20.06 1.80 -15.06
N ASN A 111 -20.19 0.90 -16.04
CA ASN A 111 -21.39 0.70 -16.86
C ASN A 111 -22.08 -0.63 -16.51
N THR A 112 -22.12 -0.96 -15.22
CA THR A 112 -22.72 -2.19 -14.70
C THR A 112 -24.13 -1.92 -14.17
N ASN A 113 -25.07 -2.86 -14.38
CA ASN A 113 -26.46 -2.73 -13.90
C ASN A 113 -26.59 -2.94 -12.36
N ASN A 114 -25.49 -2.82 -11.62
CA ASN A 114 -25.45 -2.89 -10.16
C ASN A 114 -25.76 -1.51 -9.55
N ILE A 115 -25.99 -1.46 -8.22
CA ILE A 115 -26.35 -0.23 -7.50
C ILE A 115 -25.28 0.87 -7.71
N GLU A 116 -24.00 0.50 -7.69
CA GLU A 116 -22.88 1.44 -7.90
C GLU A 116 -22.88 2.05 -9.31
N GLY A 117 -23.13 1.26 -10.35
CA GLY A 117 -23.22 1.74 -11.72
C GLY A 117 -24.45 2.64 -11.94
N LYS A 118 -25.61 2.27 -11.38
CA LYS A 118 -26.80 3.13 -11.40
C LYS A 118 -26.52 4.47 -10.73
N LEU A 119 -25.96 4.48 -9.52
CA LEU A 119 -25.58 5.71 -8.82
C LEU A 119 -24.58 6.55 -9.64
N SER A 120 -23.59 5.91 -10.26
CA SER A 120 -22.63 6.58 -11.12
C SER A 120 -23.28 7.23 -12.35
N THR A 121 -24.27 6.58 -12.95
CA THR A 121 -25.02 7.15 -14.08
C THR A 121 -25.82 8.37 -13.64
N ILE A 122 -26.51 8.29 -12.50
CA ILE A 122 -27.30 9.39 -11.94
C ILE A 122 -26.43 10.63 -11.71
N LEU A 123 -25.31 10.46 -11.02
CA LEU A 123 -24.38 11.56 -10.72
C LEU A 123 -23.79 12.18 -12.00
N ARG A 124 -23.55 11.37 -13.03
CA ARG A 124 -23.07 11.87 -14.33
C ARG A 124 -24.15 12.69 -15.02
N THR A 125 -25.39 12.21 -15.06
CA THR A 125 -26.52 12.92 -15.68
C THR A 125 -26.79 14.25 -14.98
N LEU A 126 -26.72 14.28 -13.65
CA LEU A 126 -26.85 15.51 -12.87
C LEU A 126 -25.71 16.48 -13.19
N SER A 127 -24.46 16.01 -13.19
CA SER A 127 -23.30 16.85 -13.54
C SER A 127 -23.42 17.47 -14.93
N THR A 128 -23.84 16.70 -15.93
CA THR A 128 -24.04 17.24 -17.29
C THR A 128 -25.19 18.22 -17.37
N ALA A 129 -26.29 17.99 -16.63
CA ALA A 129 -27.40 18.93 -16.57
C ALA A 129 -26.98 20.27 -15.94
N PHE A 130 -26.13 20.25 -14.91
CA PHE A 130 -25.56 21.46 -14.31
C PHE A 130 -24.55 22.17 -15.22
N ASP A 131 -23.81 21.44 -16.06
CA ASP A 131 -22.85 22.03 -17.00
C ASP A 131 -23.54 22.66 -18.24
N GLU A 132 -24.73 22.18 -18.62
CA GLU A 132 -25.48 22.65 -19.80
C GLU A 132 -26.40 23.86 -19.51
N GLU A 133 -26.82 24.05 -18.26
CA GLU A 133 -27.65 25.19 -17.87
C GLU A 133 -26.79 26.34 -17.38
N GLU A 134 -26.40 27.23 -18.29
CA GLU A 134 -25.61 28.46 -18.06
C GLU A 134 -26.20 29.38 -16.96
N ASP A 135 -27.48 29.20 -16.64
CA ASP A 135 -28.28 29.98 -15.69
C ASP A 135 -28.55 29.28 -14.34
N ARG A 136 -28.13 28.02 -14.14
CA ARG A 136 -28.30 27.31 -12.86
C ARG A 136 -26.98 27.22 -12.11
N GLY A 137 -26.84 28.01 -11.05
CA GLY A 137 -25.70 27.92 -10.15
C GLY A 137 -25.68 26.57 -9.41
N ILE A 138 -24.50 26.15 -8.95
CA ILE A 138 -24.33 24.95 -8.08
C ILE A 138 -25.22 25.02 -6.80
N TYR A 139 -25.71 26.21 -6.48
CA TYR A 139 -26.56 26.50 -5.33
C TYR A 139 -28.07 26.55 -5.65
N ASP A 140 -28.45 26.42 -6.91
CA ASP A 140 -29.86 26.37 -7.28
C ASP A 140 -30.45 24.98 -6.98
N ASP A 141 -31.73 24.97 -6.64
CA ASP A 141 -32.43 23.73 -6.29
C ASP A 141 -32.39 22.75 -7.48
N VAL A 142 -32.11 21.49 -7.15
CA VAL A 142 -32.15 20.38 -8.11
C VAL A 142 -33.53 20.39 -8.79
N PRO A 143 -33.62 20.28 -10.13
CA PRO A 143 -34.91 20.48 -10.79
C PRO A 143 -35.89 19.39 -10.35
N ASP A 144 -37.16 19.78 -10.19
CA ASP A 144 -38.19 18.96 -9.55
C ASP A 144 -38.38 17.58 -10.22
N ASP A 145 -38.11 17.51 -11.53
CA ASP A 145 -38.12 16.27 -12.30
C ASP A 145 -37.04 15.29 -11.85
N TYR A 146 -35.84 15.76 -11.51
CA TYR A 146 -34.75 14.94 -10.98
C TYR A 146 -35.06 14.49 -9.54
N CYS A 147 -35.64 15.36 -8.73
CA CYS A 147 -36.09 15.02 -7.37
C CYS A 147 -37.11 13.86 -7.40
N LYS A 148 -38.05 13.87 -8.35
CA LYS A 148 -39.03 12.79 -8.55
C LYS A 148 -38.42 11.50 -9.07
N ILE A 149 -37.50 11.58 -10.04
CA ILE A 149 -36.85 10.40 -10.63
C ILE A 149 -35.97 9.68 -9.58
N PHE A 150 -35.31 10.43 -8.71
CA PHE A 150 -34.35 9.89 -7.74
C PHE A 150 -34.83 9.86 -6.29
N ASN A 151 -36.08 10.24 -6.04
CA ASN A 151 -36.67 10.36 -4.70
C ASN A 151 -35.76 11.19 -3.76
N MET A 152 -35.21 12.29 -4.29
CA MET A 152 -34.38 13.23 -3.56
C MET A 152 -35.28 14.30 -2.96
N PHE A 153 -35.08 14.62 -1.68
CA PHE A 153 -35.82 15.65 -0.98
C PHE A 153 -34.88 16.85 -0.76
N PRO A 154 -35.16 18.02 -1.36
CA PRO A 154 -34.34 19.20 -1.16
C PRO A 154 -34.42 19.62 0.31
N GLN A 155 -33.27 19.74 0.97
CA GLN A 155 -33.18 20.17 2.37
C GLN A 155 -32.83 21.66 2.38
N SER A 156 -33.85 22.51 2.47
CA SER A 156 -33.70 23.97 2.34
C SER A 156 -33.00 24.64 3.53
N PHE A 157 -32.96 23.99 4.71
CA PHE A 157 -32.37 24.57 5.91
C PHE A 157 -31.60 23.53 6.72
N ILE A 158 -30.35 23.85 7.07
CA ILE A 158 -29.55 23.07 8.02
C ILE A 158 -29.92 23.57 9.41
N ASN A 159 -30.61 22.74 10.18
CA ASN A 159 -30.93 23.00 11.60
C ASN A 159 -30.06 22.12 12.52
N GLY A 160 -30.14 22.35 13.84
CA GLY A 160 -29.40 21.54 14.82
C GLY A 160 -29.73 20.04 14.77
N GLU A 161 -30.90 19.67 14.24
CA GLU A 161 -31.32 18.28 14.02
C GLU A 161 -30.70 17.66 12.76
N SER A 162 -30.20 18.49 11.83
CA SER A 162 -29.45 18.05 10.64
C SER A 162 -28.01 17.67 10.98
N LEU A 163 -27.50 18.11 12.14
CA LEU A 163 -26.21 17.65 12.66
C LEU A 163 -26.38 16.25 13.22
N LYS A 164 -25.43 15.36 12.91
CA LYS A 164 -25.35 14.06 13.57
C LYS A 164 -25.35 14.32 15.09
N PRO A 165 -26.35 13.84 15.86
CA PRO A 165 -26.33 14.01 17.29
C PRO A 165 -25.03 13.40 17.79
N ILE A 166 -24.27 14.17 18.58
CA ILE A 166 -23.11 13.62 19.29
C ILE A 166 -23.65 12.38 19.99
N SER A 167 -23.07 11.23 19.67
CA SER A 167 -23.42 9.99 20.37
C SER A 167 -23.24 10.31 21.85
N ILE A 168 -24.35 10.37 22.58
CA ILE A 168 -24.31 10.41 24.02
C ILE A 168 -23.64 9.10 24.37
N THR A 169 -22.35 9.14 24.65
CA THR A 169 -21.71 8.06 25.36
C THR A 169 -22.47 8.06 26.67
N GLU A 170 -23.44 7.16 26.80
CA GLU A 170 -24.01 6.87 28.12
C GLU A 170 -22.80 6.76 29.03
N ARG A 171 -22.72 7.64 30.02
CA ARG A 171 -21.74 7.44 31.08
C ARG A 171 -22.00 6.03 31.54
N MET A 172 -20.98 5.19 31.44
CA MET A 172 -21.04 3.81 31.90
C MET A 172 -21.54 3.88 33.35
N ASN A 173 -22.84 3.65 33.54
CA ASN A 173 -23.35 3.24 34.82
C ASN A 173 -22.62 1.95 35.16
N ASP A 174 -22.35 1.74 36.45
CA ASP A 174 -21.51 0.69 36.98
C ASP A 174 -21.52 -0.57 36.12
N VAL A 175 -20.33 -0.97 35.67
CA VAL A 175 -20.13 -2.14 34.82
C VAL A 175 -20.82 -3.33 35.47
N ASP A 176 -21.95 -3.77 34.92
CA ASP A 176 -22.53 -5.06 35.26
C ASP A 176 -21.43 -6.11 35.12
N GLU A 177 -21.18 -6.88 36.19
CA GLU A 177 -20.13 -7.89 36.22
C GLU A 177 -20.32 -8.86 35.02
N ILE A 178 -19.45 -8.73 34.01
CA ILE A 178 -19.40 -9.60 32.82
C ILE A 178 -18.74 -10.94 33.19
N PHE A 179 -19.20 -11.55 34.28
CA PHE A 179 -18.83 -12.91 34.66
C PHE A 179 -20.09 -13.71 35.01
N SER A 180 -21.00 -13.83 34.03
CA SER A 180 -21.70 -15.11 33.93
C SER A 180 -20.73 -16.07 33.25
N GLU A 181 -20.08 -16.90 34.06
CA GLU A 181 -19.35 -18.06 33.57
C GLU A 181 -20.40 -18.93 32.86
N GLN A 182 -20.52 -18.80 31.54
CA GLN A 182 -21.29 -19.74 30.75
C GLN A 182 -20.62 -21.09 30.99
N LEU A 183 -21.20 -21.89 31.89
CA LEU A 183 -20.82 -23.27 32.17
C LEU A 183 -21.07 -24.05 30.88
N ILE A 184 -20.08 -24.03 29.99
CA ILE A 184 -20.03 -24.90 28.82
C ILE A 184 -20.06 -26.31 29.39
N SER A 185 -21.12 -27.05 29.11
CA SER A 185 -21.27 -28.43 29.57
C SER A 185 -20.04 -29.25 29.14
N ASP A 186 -19.55 -30.15 30.01
CA ASP A 186 -18.40 -31.01 29.73
C ASP A 186 -18.53 -31.77 28.40
N ASP A 187 -19.76 -32.08 27.99
CA ASP A 187 -20.05 -32.73 26.72
C ASP A 187 -19.87 -31.81 25.50
N GLU A 188 -20.16 -30.51 25.62
CA GLU A 188 -19.85 -29.54 24.57
C GLU A 188 -18.35 -29.30 24.43
N ILE A 189 -17.61 -29.30 25.55
CA ILE A 189 -16.14 -29.21 25.53
C ILE A 189 -15.55 -30.43 24.82
N LYS A 190 -16.04 -31.64 25.12
CA LYS A 190 -15.61 -32.88 24.46
C LYS A 190 -15.91 -32.85 22.95
N ARG A 191 -17.09 -32.41 22.54
CA ARG A 191 -17.46 -32.27 21.11
C ARG A 191 -16.56 -31.27 20.39
N LYS A 192 -16.34 -30.08 20.98
CA LYS A 192 -15.44 -29.07 20.40
C LYS A 192 -14.00 -29.57 20.29
N ARG A 193 -13.51 -30.31 21.30
CA ARG A 193 -12.18 -30.95 21.27
C ARG A 193 -12.07 -32.02 20.18
N ALA A 194 -13.09 -32.85 20.00
CA ALA A 194 -13.13 -33.87 18.95
C ALA A 194 -13.08 -33.24 17.54
N ILE A 195 -13.90 -32.21 17.31
CA ILE A 195 -13.92 -31.46 16.03
C ILE A 195 -12.57 -30.78 15.76
N LEU A 196 -11.94 -30.20 16.79
CA LEU A 196 -10.61 -29.60 16.66
C LEU A 196 -9.53 -30.64 16.37
N LYS A 197 -9.63 -31.82 16.97
CA LYS A 197 -8.69 -32.93 16.75
C LYS A 197 -8.78 -33.44 15.32
N GLU A 198 -10.00 -33.72 14.84
CA GLU A 198 -10.27 -34.11 13.46
C GLU A 198 -9.74 -33.06 12.47
N LYS A 199 -10.08 -31.78 12.68
CA LYS A 199 -9.57 -30.69 11.84
C LYS A 199 -8.03 -30.65 11.84
N ASN A 200 -7.37 -30.86 12.96
CA ASN A 200 -5.90 -30.86 13.05
C ASN A 200 -5.25 -32.09 12.39
N GLU A 201 -5.88 -33.26 12.46
CA GLU A 201 -5.42 -34.47 11.76
C GLU A 201 -5.51 -34.30 10.22
N HIS A 202 -6.50 -33.53 9.76
CA HIS A 202 -6.67 -33.25 8.34
C HIS A 202 -5.83 -32.09 7.78
N ARG A 203 -5.21 -31.26 8.63
CA ARG A 203 -4.37 -30.13 8.20
C ARG A 203 -3.06 -30.59 7.58
N PHE A 204 -2.67 -29.95 6.48
CA PHE A 204 -1.34 -30.09 5.85
C PHE A 204 -0.27 -29.30 6.61
N SER A 205 -0.20 -29.48 7.93
CA SER A 205 0.84 -28.87 8.75
C SER A 205 2.19 -29.54 8.51
N ARG A 206 3.30 -28.82 8.75
CA ARG A 206 4.65 -29.37 8.67
C ARG A 206 4.83 -30.66 9.45
N LYS A 207 4.29 -30.72 10.68
CA LYS A 207 4.36 -31.91 11.54
C LYS A 207 3.70 -33.12 10.87
N ASN A 208 2.52 -32.93 10.28
CA ASN A 208 1.78 -34.00 9.61
C ASN A 208 2.45 -34.42 8.30
N ILE A 209 3.04 -33.48 7.55
CA ILE A 209 3.79 -33.78 6.32
C ILE A 209 5.09 -34.52 6.63
N ASN A 210 5.82 -34.15 7.69
CA ASN A 210 7.01 -34.89 8.13
C ASN A 210 6.65 -36.33 8.53
N VAL A 211 5.56 -36.54 9.29
CA VAL A 211 5.08 -37.88 9.65
C VAL A 211 4.76 -38.71 8.41
N PHE A 212 4.08 -38.10 7.42
CA PHE A 212 3.75 -38.77 6.16
C PHE A 212 5.00 -39.14 5.35
N VAL A 213 5.96 -38.22 5.21
CA VAL A 213 7.23 -38.47 4.51
C VAL A 213 8.06 -39.53 5.24
N ASN A 214 8.12 -39.49 6.57
CA ASN A 214 8.81 -40.50 7.37
C ASN A 214 8.15 -41.88 7.22
N ALA A 215 6.82 -41.98 7.13
CA ALA A 215 6.13 -43.25 6.88
C ALA A 215 6.46 -43.83 5.50
N ILE A 216 6.59 -42.97 4.47
CA ILE A 216 6.99 -43.40 3.11
C ILE A 216 8.47 -43.83 3.08
N LEU A 217 9.35 -43.10 3.78
CA LEU A 217 10.78 -43.37 3.83
C LEU A 217 11.18 -44.49 4.83
N GLN A 218 10.24 -45.03 5.62
CA GLN A 218 10.58 -46.05 6.63
C GLN A 218 11.16 -47.34 6.02
N ASN A 219 10.76 -47.69 4.79
CA ASN A 219 11.22 -48.90 4.11
C ASN A 219 12.33 -48.64 3.07
N HIS A 220 12.55 -47.38 2.66
CA HIS A 220 13.48 -47.01 1.58
C HIS A 220 14.26 -45.74 1.95
N SER A 221 15.58 -45.72 1.71
CA SER A 221 16.42 -44.55 1.98
C SER A 221 16.07 -43.34 1.11
N GLU A 222 15.48 -43.60 -0.06
CA GLU A 222 15.11 -42.63 -1.08
C GLU A 222 13.85 -43.12 -1.79
N VAL A 223 12.88 -42.24 -2.04
CA VAL A 223 11.62 -42.60 -2.74
C VAL A 223 11.37 -41.57 -3.84
N SER A 224 11.06 -42.04 -5.05
CA SER A 224 10.63 -41.15 -6.15
C SER A 224 9.16 -40.76 -5.98
N ALA A 225 8.81 -39.53 -6.34
CA ALA A 225 7.41 -39.09 -6.30
C ALA A 225 6.49 -39.96 -7.20
N SER A 226 7.05 -40.59 -8.23
CA SER A 226 6.42 -41.59 -9.11
C SER A 226 5.93 -42.86 -8.41
N GLU A 227 6.57 -43.23 -7.29
CA GLU A 227 6.27 -44.47 -6.56
C GLU A 227 5.14 -44.27 -5.54
N ILE A 228 4.74 -43.01 -5.31
CA ILE A 228 3.65 -42.67 -4.40
C ILE A 228 2.32 -42.88 -5.13
N GLU A 229 1.49 -43.80 -4.66
CA GLU A 229 0.18 -44.04 -5.24
C GLU A 229 -0.75 -42.84 -5.06
N MET A 230 -1.02 -42.14 -6.18
CA MET A 230 -1.89 -40.97 -6.21
C MET A 230 -3.35 -41.40 -6.36
N SER A 231 -4.05 -41.62 -5.24
CA SER A 231 -5.45 -42.05 -5.24
C SER A 231 -6.45 -40.90 -5.10
N SER A 232 -6.08 -39.84 -4.36
CA SER A 232 -6.98 -38.74 -4.02
C SER A 232 -6.40 -37.36 -4.35
N LYS A 233 -7.27 -36.36 -4.59
CA LYS A 233 -6.91 -34.92 -4.66
C LYS A 233 -6.07 -34.48 -3.44
N ARG A 234 -6.31 -35.11 -2.29
CA ARG A 234 -5.57 -34.87 -1.05
C ARG A 234 -4.08 -35.25 -1.16
N ASP A 235 -3.76 -36.30 -1.89
CA ASP A 235 -2.38 -36.77 -2.06
C ASP A 235 -1.60 -35.82 -2.97
N MET A 236 -2.27 -35.23 -3.96
CA MET A 236 -1.69 -34.17 -4.80
C MET A 236 -1.32 -32.94 -3.96
N ILE A 237 -2.22 -32.54 -3.05
CA ILE A 237 -1.94 -31.44 -2.13
C ILE A 237 -0.75 -31.80 -1.22
N ARG A 238 -0.63 -33.05 -0.75
CA ARG A 238 0.53 -33.51 0.02
C ARG A 238 1.84 -33.36 -0.76
N LEU A 239 1.89 -33.76 -2.03
CA LEU A 239 3.09 -33.60 -2.87
C LEU A 239 3.52 -32.14 -3.01
N ILE A 240 2.57 -31.23 -3.19
CA ILE A 240 2.83 -29.79 -3.24
C ILE A 240 3.45 -29.30 -1.93
N PHE A 241 2.87 -29.69 -0.79
CA PHE A 241 3.40 -29.31 0.53
C PHE A 241 4.76 -29.95 0.84
N ILE A 242 5.04 -31.15 0.35
CA ILE A 242 6.38 -31.77 0.42
C ILE A 242 7.39 -30.88 -0.32
N CYS A 243 7.09 -30.44 -1.55
CA CYS A 243 7.97 -29.55 -2.31
C CYS A 243 8.20 -28.20 -1.60
N ILE A 244 7.16 -27.63 -1.00
CA ILE A 244 7.24 -26.35 -0.28
C ILE A 244 8.10 -26.51 0.98
N TYR A 245 7.82 -27.53 1.80
CA TYR A 245 8.51 -27.73 3.07
C TYR A 245 9.93 -28.27 2.91
N ALA A 246 10.26 -28.93 1.80
CA ALA A 246 11.64 -29.35 1.49
C ALA A 246 12.62 -28.18 1.38
N ARG A 247 12.15 -26.98 1.00
CA ARG A 247 12.97 -25.77 0.86
C ARG A 247 13.40 -25.18 2.22
N ASP A 248 12.67 -25.48 3.29
CA ASP A 248 12.95 -24.96 4.62
C ASP A 248 13.98 -25.85 5.35
N LYS A 249 15.00 -25.23 5.96
CA LYS A 249 16.08 -25.88 6.71
C LYS A 249 15.60 -26.68 7.93
N ARG A 250 14.43 -26.37 8.50
CA ARG A 250 13.87 -27.06 9.67
C ARG A 250 13.16 -28.40 9.32
N SER A 251 13.14 -28.81 8.05
CA SER A 251 12.46 -30.04 7.61
C SER A 251 13.39 -31.25 7.67
N GLU A 252 12.83 -32.41 8.02
CA GLU A 252 13.57 -33.67 8.20
C GLU A 252 13.91 -34.37 6.86
N PHE A 253 13.48 -33.79 5.74
CA PHE A 253 13.68 -34.32 4.40
C PHE A 253 14.14 -33.24 3.40
N VAL A 254 14.66 -33.69 2.26
CA VAL A 254 15.09 -32.89 1.12
C VAL A 254 14.45 -33.46 -0.14
N VAL A 255 14.17 -32.60 -1.10
CA VAL A 255 13.64 -32.97 -2.41
C VAL A 255 14.67 -32.61 -3.48
N ILE A 256 14.98 -33.57 -4.36
CA ILE A 256 15.87 -33.40 -5.51
C ILE A 256 15.00 -33.49 -6.77
N PRO A 257 14.85 -32.41 -7.55
CA PRO A 257 14.03 -32.41 -8.76
C PRO A 257 14.64 -33.30 -9.85
N LYS A 258 13.78 -33.97 -10.64
CA LYS A 258 14.13 -34.62 -11.91
C LYS A 258 13.45 -33.89 -13.06
N GLU A 259 13.99 -34.06 -14.27
CA GLU A 259 13.45 -33.42 -15.48
C GLU A 259 12.24 -34.18 -16.08
N ASN A 260 11.96 -35.40 -15.61
CA ASN A 260 10.87 -36.21 -16.13
C ASN A 260 9.51 -35.67 -15.67
N VAL A 261 8.57 -35.55 -16.60
CA VAL A 261 7.17 -35.19 -16.31
C VAL A 261 6.35 -36.46 -16.24
N ILE A 262 5.62 -36.63 -15.15
CA ILE A 262 4.78 -37.81 -14.91
C ILE A 262 3.32 -37.39 -14.89
N SER A 263 2.49 -38.15 -15.60
CA SER A 263 1.05 -38.02 -15.56
C SER A 263 0.43 -39.28 -14.94
N GLN A 264 -0.18 -39.13 -13.77
CA GLN A 264 -0.84 -40.23 -13.06
C GLN A 264 -2.27 -39.81 -12.70
N ARG A 265 -3.25 -40.60 -13.15
CA ARG A 265 -4.69 -40.44 -12.87
C ARG A 265 -5.21 -38.99 -13.03
N GLY A 266 -4.77 -38.29 -14.07
CA GLY A 266 -5.23 -36.93 -14.41
C GLY A 266 -4.47 -35.79 -13.73
N PHE A 267 -3.43 -36.08 -12.95
CA PHE A 267 -2.51 -35.08 -12.41
C PHE A 267 -1.16 -35.15 -13.12
N THR A 268 -0.60 -33.99 -13.44
CA THR A 268 0.71 -33.87 -14.10
C THR A 268 1.66 -33.10 -13.19
N PHE A 269 2.83 -33.66 -12.90
CA PHE A 269 3.87 -33.03 -12.10
C PHE A 269 5.28 -33.43 -12.57
N HIS A 270 6.28 -32.63 -12.23
CA HIS A 270 7.69 -32.97 -12.46
C HIS A 270 8.14 -33.94 -11.36
N ASP A 271 8.75 -35.05 -11.74
CA ASP A 271 9.23 -36.06 -10.81
C ASP A 271 10.33 -35.49 -9.89
N PHE A 272 10.41 -36.01 -8.68
CA PHE A 272 11.42 -35.61 -7.72
C PHE A 272 11.70 -36.74 -6.72
N ILE A 273 12.93 -36.78 -6.23
CA ILE A 273 13.37 -37.76 -5.22
C ILE A 273 13.24 -37.14 -3.85
N ILE A 274 12.56 -37.83 -2.94
CA ILE A 274 12.51 -37.50 -1.52
C ILE A 274 13.60 -38.28 -0.81
N LYS A 275 14.49 -37.57 -0.09
CA LYS A 275 15.54 -38.18 0.74
C LYS A 275 15.46 -37.66 2.16
N LYS A 276 15.82 -38.49 3.14
CA LYS A 276 15.98 -38.03 4.52
C LYS A 276 17.14 -37.02 4.59
N ARG A 277 16.92 -35.91 5.29
CA ARG A 277 17.99 -34.93 5.53
C ARG A 277 18.94 -35.53 6.57
N VAL A 278 20.16 -35.85 6.14
CA VAL A 278 21.25 -36.19 7.07
C VAL A 278 21.57 -34.91 7.87
N LYS A 279 21.48 -34.99 9.20
CA LYS A 279 21.87 -33.91 10.10
C LYS A 279 23.36 -33.95 10.34
#